data_AF-A0A3N8FLD1-F1
#
_entry.id   AF-A0A3N8FLD1-F1
#
_cell.length_a   1.000
_cell.length_b   1.000
_cell.length_c   1.000
_cell.angle_alpha   90.00
_cell.angle_beta   90.00
_cell.angle_gamma   90.00
#
_symmetry.space_group_name_H-M   'P 1'
#
loop_
_entity.id
_entity.type
_entity.pdbx_description
1 polymer ?
#
loop_
_entity_poly.entity_id
_entity_poly.type
_entity_poly.pdbx_seq_one_letter_code
_entity_poly.pdbx_strand_id
1 'polypeptide(L)'
;TREITGLVEAARIAGQDRDSILYELELRPWLYRATLTQDCRLFQDMTVVEITDAVLSKYPYPVDQRLGAFRGVYPKRDVQRQAFESDWAFLQRLWEEWGIWWWIEHDDGHHRLVLCDTIGGHRPHGAAYETLRYLPPDGQRIDEEHIHSMSVTSRLTPGRVTVTDYDYTRPRADL
;
A
#
# COMPACT_ATOMS: atom_id res chain seq x y z
N THR A 1 -12.48 7.06 -17.97
CA THR A 1 -11.24 7.87 -17.95
C THR A 1 -10.36 7.36 -16.83
N ARG A 2 -9.04 7.33 -16.99
CA ARG A 2 -8.13 7.02 -15.88
C ARG A 2 -7.86 8.30 -15.10
N GLU A 3 -7.95 8.24 -13.78
CA GLU A 3 -7.73 9.37 -12.89
C GLU A 3 -6.41 9.21 -12.13
N ILE A 4 -5.77 10.35 -11.85
CA ILE A 4 -4.65 10.45 -10.90
C ILE A 4 -5.04 11.57 -9.95
N THR A 5 -5.40 11.19 -8.74
CA THR A 5 -5.87 12.09 -7.68
C THR A 5 -4.88 12.06 -6.52
N GLY A 6 -4.67 13.20 -5.90
CA GLY A 6 -3.66 13.36 -4.86
C GLY A 6 -3.76 14.73 -4.20
N LEU A 7 -3.06 14.88 -3.08
CA LEU A 7 -2.86 16.17 -2.44
C LEU A 7 -1.66 16.85 -3.10
N VAL A 8 -1.76 18.17 -3.31
CA VAL A 8 -0.62 19.00 -3.69
C VAL A 8 0.28 19.13 -2.46
N GLU A 9 1.44 18.48 -2.51
CA GLU A 9 2.43 18.50 -1.44
C GLU A 9 3.37 19.70 -1.60
N ALA A 10 3.85 19.93 -2.83
CA ALA A 10 4.64 21.09 -3.19
C ALA A 10 4.11 21.73 -4.46
N ALA A 11 4.26 23.05 -4.55
CA ALA A 11 3.95 23.84 -5.73
C ALA A 11 5.03 24.89 -5.92
N ARG A 12 5.53 25.04 -7.14
CA ARG A 12 6.48 26.09 -7.49
C ARG A 12 6.22 26.68 -8.86
N ILE A 13 6.66 27.91 -9.06
CA ILE A 13 6.78 28.50 -10.39
C ILE A 13 8.11 28.03 -10.96
N ALA A 14 8.04 27.19 -11.99
CA ALA A 14 9.21 26.64 -12.67
C ALA A 14 9.76 27.59 -13.75
N GLY A 15 8.94 28.52 -14.24
CA GLY A 15 9.36 29.53 -15.20
C GLY A 15 8.25 30.53 -15.49
N GLN A 16 8.62 31.68 -16.04
CA GLN A 16 7.68 32.69 -16.53
C GLN A 16 8.23 33.27 -17.83
N ASP A 17 7.38 33.32 -18.84
CA ASP A 17 7.59 34.09 -20.08
C ASP A 17 6.56 35.23 -20.16
N ARG A 18 6.61 36.05 -21.21
CA ARG A 18 5.69 37.19 -21.39
C ARG A 18 4.21 36.79 -21.40
N ASP A 19 3.89 35.61 -21.94
CA ASP A 19 2.51 35.18 -22.17
C ASP A 19 2.08 33.97 -21.30
N SER A 20 2.98 33.38 -20.51
CA SER A 20 2.63 32.22 -19.67
C SER A 20 3.51 32.06 -18.42
N ILE A 21 2.94 31.43 -17.40
CA ILE A 21 3.64 31.02 -16.19
C ILE A 21 3.60 29.49 -16.12
N LEU A 22 4.76 28.87 -15.97
CA LEU A 22 4.90 27.44 -15.81
C LEU A 22 4.87 27.10 -14.32
N TYR A 23 3.90 26.27 -13.93
CA TYR A 23 3.79 25.71 -12.58
C TYR A 23 4.24 24.26 -12.56
N GLU A 24 4.92 23.87 -11.49
CA GLU A 24 5.23 22.47 -11.18
C GLU A 24 4.54 22.13 -9.86
N LEU A 25 3.80 21.02 -9.85
CA LEU A 25 3.05 20.52 -8.70
C LEU A 25 3.51 19.10 -8.40
N GLU A 26 3.83 18.83 -7.14
CA GLU A 26 4.08 17.48 -6.64
C GLU A 26 2.79 16.92 -6.02
N LEU A 27 2.31 15.81 -6.58
CA LEU A 27 1.11 15.13 -6.10
C LEU A 27 1.49 13.91 -5.28
N ARG A 28 0.94 13.79 -4.06
CA ARG A 28 1.10 12.62 -3.19
C ARG A 28 -0.25 12.10 -2.69
N PRO A 29 -0.41 10.80 -2.44
CA PRO A 29 -1.60 10.29 -1.78
C PRO A 29 -1.71 10.85 -0.37
N TRP A 30 -2.91 10.82 0.20
CA TRP A 30 -3.15 11.34 1.55
C TRP A 30 -2.29 10.63 2.60
N LEU A 31 -1.96 9.36 2.32
CA LEU A 31 -1.13 8.50 3.15
C LEU A 31 0.26 9.08 3.39
N TYR A 32 0.75 9.97 2.53
CA TYR A 32 2.00 10.70 2.78
C TYR A 32 1.94 11.50 4.10
N ARG A 33 0.76 11.98 4.51
CA ARG A 33 0.62 12.66 5.81
C ARG A 33 0.96 11.76 7.00
N ALA A 34 0.88 10.44 6.85
CA ALA A 34 1.30 9.48 7.86
C ALA A 34 2.83 9.36 8.01
N THR A 35 3.60 9.88 7.05
CA THR A 35 5.07 9.96 7.16
C THR A 35 5.53 11.21 7.91
N LEU A 36 4.66 12.21 8.05
CA LEU A 36 4.98 13.53 8.62
C LEU A 36 4.70 13.62 10.13
N THR A 37 4.32 12.50 10.74
CA THR A 37 4.05 12.37 12.16
C THR A 37 5.12 11.51 12.81
N GLN A 38 5.27 11.61 14.12
CA GLN A 38 6.06 10.69 14.93
C GLN A 38 5.40 10.61 16.30
N ASP A 39 5.18 9.39 16.81
CA ASP A 39 4.42 9.20 18.03
C ASP A 39 4.93 8.00 18.87
N CYS A 40 4.47 7.95 20.11
CA CYS A 40 4.68 6.86 21.06
C CYS A 40 3.32 6.44 21.63
N ARG A 41 2.76 5.35 21.11
CA ARG A 41 1.43 4.85 21.49
C ARG A 41 1.46 3.37 21.86
N LEU A 42 0.59 3.00 22.79
CA LEU A 42 0.39 1.63 23.25
C LEU A 42 -1.01 1.17 22.83
N PHE A 43 -1.07 0.01 22.18
CA PHE A 43 -2.29 -0.65 21.78
C PHE A 43 -2.36 -1.98 22.53
N GLN A 44 -3.45 -2.25 23.25
CA GLN A 44 -3.62 -3.42 24.10
C GLN A 44 -4.91 -4.13 23.75
N ASP A 45 -4.88 -5.47 23.69
CA ASP A 45 -6.04 -6.32 23.39
C ASP A 45 -6.74 -5.98 22.05
N MET A 46 -5.94 -5.54 21.08
CA MET A 46 -6.39 -5.13 19.75
C MET A 46 -5.80 -6.04 18.67
N THR A 47 -6.60 -6.30 17.64
CA THR A 47 -6.16 -6.91 16.40
C THR A 47 -5.39 -5.91 15.53
N VAL A 48 -4.65 -6.41 14.55
CA VAL A 48 -3.91 -5.59 13.58
C VAL A 48 -4.83 -4.63 12.82
N VAL A 49 -6.06 -5.06 12.52
CA VAL A 49 -7.07 -4.25 11.83
C VAL A 49 -7.57 -3.15 12.75
N GLU A 50 -7.92 -3.47 14.00
CA GLU A 50 -8.34 -2.47 14.99
C GLU A 50 -7.24 -1.44 15.27
N ILE A 51 -5.97 -1.88 15.34
CA ILE A 51 -4.82 -0.97 15.46
C ILE A 51 -4.71 -0.08 14.22
N THR A 52 -4.86 -0.66 13.04
CA THR A 52 -4.83 0.07 11.77
C THR A 52 -5.91 1.15 11.74
N ASP A 53 -7.15 0.81 12.11
CA ASP A 53 -8.26 1.76 12.19
C ASP A 53 -7.99 2.87 13.21
N ALA A 54 -7.48 2.51 14.40
CA ALA A 54 -7.15 3.48 15.43
C ALA A 54 -6.06 4.46 14.96
N VAL A 55 -5.02 3.98 14.27
CA VAL A 55 -3.99 4.85 13.69
C VAL A 55 -4.55 5.70 12.56
N LEU A 56 -5.36 5.13 11.67
CA LEU A 56 -5.86 5.81 10.49
C LEU A 56 -7.03 6.75 10.75
N SER A 57 -7.74 6.61 11.87
CA SER A 57 -8.91 7.40 12.26
C SER A 57 -8.68 8.92 12.29
N LYS A 58 -7.44 9.37 12.47
CA LYS A 58 -7.06 10.80 12.44
C LYS A 58 -6.98 11.39 11.04
N TYR A 59 -7.01 10.57 10.00
CA TYR A 59 -6.96 11.01 8.62
C TYR A 59 -8.37 10.91 8.02
N PRO A 60 -8.98 12.03 7.60
CA PRO A 60 -10.36 12.04 7.09
C PRO A 60 -10.39 11.61 5.61
N TYR A 61 -9.87 10.43 5.31
CA TYR A 61 -9.75 9.90 3.96
C TYR A 61 -10.21 8.44 3.89
N PRO A 62 -10.74 8.01 2.73
CA PRO A 62 -11.28 6.67 2.60
C PRO A 62 -10.18 5.59 2.66
N VAL A 63 -10.49 4.55 3.42
CA VAL A 63 -9.74 3.29 3.52
C VAL A 63 -10.70 2.16 3.16
N ASP A 64 -10.31 1.33 2.21
CA ASP A 64 -11.06 0.15 1.77
C ASP A 64 -10.31 -1.11 2.20
N GLN A 65 -10.86 -1.81 3.20
CA GLN A 65 -10.26 -3.01 3.76
C GLN A 65 -10.84 -4.25 3.10
N ARG A 66 -10.08 -4.82 2.16
CA ARG A 66 -10.39 -6.05 1.44
C ARG A 66 -9.67 -7.24 2.07
N LEU A 67 -9.89 -7.39 3.37
CA LEU A 67 -9.20 -8.36 4.19
C LEU A 67 -10.07 -9.63 4.31
N GLY A 68 -9.55 -10.73 3.78
CA GLY A 68 -10.16 -12.06 3.86
C GLY A 68 -9.60 -12.91 4.99
N ALA A 69 -8.60 -12.41 5.72
CA ALA A 69 -7.88 -13.08 6.80
C ALA A 69 -7.53 -14.52 6.40
N PHE A 70 -6.47 -14.67 5.59
CA PHE A 70 -5.99 -15.90 4.95
C PHE A 70 -5.91 -17.17 5.84
N ARG A 71 -6.03 -17.05 7.18
CA ARG A 71 -6.04 -18.15 8.16
C ARG A 71 -7.09 -18.03 9.28
N GLY A 72 -8.14 -17.23 9.14
CA GLY A 72 -9.20 -17.12 10.16
C GLY A 72 -9.46 -15.68 10.59
N VAL A 73 -9.24 -15.33 11.86
CA VAL A 73 -9.40 -13.96 12.37
C VAL A 73 -8.03 -13.43 12.78
N TYR A 74 -7.71 -12.17 12.49
CA TYR A 74 -6.50 -11.54 13.02
C TYR A 74 -6.53 -11.62 14.55
N PRO A 75 -5.59 -12.31 15.21
CA PRO A 75 -5.71 -12.55 16.63
C PRO A 75 -5.33 -11.28 17.38
N LYS A 76 -6.02 -11.01 18.48
CA LYS A 76 -5.69 -9.89 19.37
C LYS A 76 -4.25 -10.00 19.87
N ARG A 77 -3.59 -8.86 19.96
CA ARG A 77 -2.26 -8.72 20.54
C ARG A 77 -2.42 -8.24 21.98
N ASP A 78 -1.75 -8.90 22.91
CA ASP A 78 -1.70 -8.44 24.31
C ASP A 78 -1.16 -7.01 24.37
N VAL A 79 -0.11 -6.73 23.59
CA VAL A 79 0.45 -5.40 23.44
C VAL A 79 1.11 -5.21 22.08
N GLN A 80 0.85 -4.07 21.45
CA GLN A 80 1.59 -3.56 20.30
C GLN A 80 2.00 -2.11 20.60
N ARG A 81 3.24 -1.75 20.30
CA ARG A 81 3.76 -0.40 20.55
C ARG A 81 4.21 0.25 19.26
N GLN A 82 3.77 1.49 19.06
CA GLN A 82 4.41 2.46 18.17
C GLN A 82 5.45 3.20 19.02
N ALA A 83 6.73 3.12 18.66
CA ALA A 83 7.81 3.64 19.49
C ALA A 83 8.74 4.58 18.71
N PHE A 84 8.50 5.89 18.81
CA PHE A 84 9.29 6.93 18.14
C PHE A 84 9.36 6.76 16.62
N GLU A 85 8.32 6.19 16.03
CA GLU A 85 8.21 5.95 14.58
C GLU A 85 6.98 6.68 14.04
N SER A 86 7.00 7.01 12.75
CA SER A 86 5.86 7.62 12.08
C SER A 86 4.69 6.64 11.99
N ASP A 87 3.48 7.16 11.78
CA ASP A 87 2.32 6.29 11.60
C ASP A 87 2.48 5.39 10.38
N TRP A 88 3.08 5.93 9.32
CA TRP A 88 3.44 5.19 8.13
C TRP A 88 4.40 4.04 8.44
N ALA A 89 5.52 4.30 9.12
CA ALA A 89 6.51 3.27 9.42
C ALA A 89 5.92 2.17 10.32
N PHE A 90 5.13 2.57 11.33
CA PHE A 90 4.44 1.65 12.22
C PHE A 90 3.47 0.74 11.47
N LEU A 91 2.59 1.33 10.65
CA LEU A 91 1.60 0.57 9.90
C LEU A 91 2.23 -0.31 8.84
N GLN A 92 3.26 0.17 8.13
CA GLN A 92 3.97 -0.61 7.14
C GLN A 92 4.58 -1.87 7.77
N ARG A 93 5.30 -1.71 8.89
CA ARG A 93 5.87 -2.84 9.64
C ARG A 93 4.78 -3.82 10.10
N LEU A 94 3.69 -3.29 10.63
CA LEU A 94 2.57 -4.10 11.11
C LEU A 94 1.88 -4.87 9.97
N TRP A 95 1.68 -4.24 8.82
CA TRP A 95 1.09 -4.89 7.65
C TRP A 95 2.01 -5.95 7.05
N GLU A 96 3.31 -5.67 6.95
CA GLU A 96 4.31 -6.64 6.46
C GLU A 96 4.36 -7.89 7.35
N GLU A 97 4.33 -7.74 8.68
CA GLU A 97 4.31 -8.84 9.65
C GLU A 97 3.10 -9.76 9.46
N TRP A 98 1.96 -9.19 9.06
CA TRP A 98 0.68 -9.90 8.91
C TRP A 98 0.33 -10.23 7.46
N GLY A 99 1.25 -10.00 6.52
CA GLY A 99 1.04 -10.29 5.11
C GLY A 99 -0.04 -9.44 4.46
N ILE A 100 -0.29 -8.24 4.98
CA ILE A 100 -1.19 -7.25 4.40
C ILE A 100 -0.37 -6.39 3.43
N TRP A 101 -0.81 -6.31 2.18
CA TRP A 101 -0.30 -5.37 1.19
C TRP A 101 -1.34 -4.31 0.89
N TRP A 102 -0.92 -3.27 0.16
CA TRP A 102 -1.75 -2.11 -0.08
C TRP A 102 -1.45 -1.46 -1.42
N TRP A 103 -2.42 -0.70 -1.91
CA TRP A 103 -2.28 0.20 -3.07
C TRP A 103 -3.24 1.38 -2.93
N ILE A 104 -3.12 2.34 -3.85
CA ILE A 104 -4.04 3.48 -3.95
C ILE A 104 -4.95 3.26 -5.16
N GLU A 105 -6.26 3.39 -4.97
CA GLU A 105 -7.23 3.45 -6.07
C GLU A 105 -7.70 4.89 -6.25
N HIS A 106 -7.88 5.29 -7.51
CA HIS A 106 -8.35 6.61 -7.91
C HIS A 106 -9.67 6.47 -8.65
N ASP A 107 -10.73 7.08 -8.12
CA ASP A 107 -12.04 7.15 -8.76
C ASP A 107 -12.86 8.35 -8.27
N ASP A 108 -13.78 8.81 -9.12
CA ASP A 108 -14.72 9.89 -8.85
C ASP A 108 -14.06 11.16 -8.27
N GLY A 109 -12.85 11.51 -8.70
CA GLY A 109 -12.11 12.67 -8.23
C GLY A 109 -11.45 12.50 -6.86
N HIS A 110 -11.44 11.29 -6.30
CA HIS A 110 -10.86 10.96 -5.00
C HIS A 110 -9.84 9.82 -5.12
N HIS A 111 -9.03 9.63 -4.08
CA HIS A 111 -8.17 8.46 -3.91
C HIS A 111 -8.41 7.80 -2.56
N ARG A 112 -8.34 6.48 -2.53
CA ARG A 112 -8.51 5.66 -1.33
C ARG A 112 -7.31 4.75 -1.12
N LEU A 113 -6.98 4.50 0.14
CA LEU A 113 -6.06 3.44 0.50
C LEU A 113 -6.81 2.11 0.46
N VAL A 114 -6.29 1.12 -0.25
CA VAL A 114 -6.82 -0.25 -0.22
C VAL A 114 -5.86 -1.13 0.55
N LEU A 115 -6.37 -1.86 1.54
CA LEU A 115 -5.63 -2.89 2.30
C LEU A 115 -6.14 -4.27 1.88
N CYS A 116 -5.23 -5.21 1.66
CA CYS A 116 -5.56 -6.52 1.13
C CYS A 116 -4.62 -7.61 1.64
N ASP A 117 -5.13 -8.81 1.86
CA ASP A 117 -4.36 -10.00 2.22
C ASP A 117 -4.73 -11.24 1.37
N THR A 118 -5.58 -11.06 0.35
CA THR A 118 -6.00 -12.14 -0.55
C THR A 118 -6.01 -11.70 -2.02
N ILE A 119 -5.79 -12.65 -2.92
CA ILE A 119 -5.89 -12.38 -4.37
C ILE A 119 -7.29 -11.86 -4.76
N GLY A 120 -8.33 -12.32 -4.06
CA GLY A 120 -9.72 -11.91 -4.31
C GLY A 120 -10.02 -10.44 -4.03
N GLY A 121 -9.16 -9.71 -3.31
CA GLY A 121 -9.32 -8.27 -3.09
C GLY A 121 -8.93 -7.41 -4.31
N HIS A 122 -8.26 -8.00 -5.31
CA HIS A 122 -7.95 -7.31 -6.57
C HIS A 122 -9.19 -7.28 -7.47
N ARG A 123 -9.40 -6.15 -8.13
CA ARG A 123 -10.48 -6.00 -9.12
C ARG A 123 -9.90 -6.10 -10.51
N PRO A 124 -10.55 -6.83 -11.43
CA PRO A 124 -10.14 -6.81 -12.82
C PRO A 124 -10.30 -5.40 -13.38
N HIS A 125 -9.39 -5.01 -14.28
CA HIS A 125 -9.59 -3.80 -15.06
C HIS A 125 -10.76 -4.00 -16.04
N GLY A 126 -11.31 -2.89 -16.55
CA GLY A 126 -12.36 -2.94 -17.57
C GLY A 126 -11.89 -3.61 -18.87
N ALA A 127 -12.83 -3.89 -19.78
CA ALA A 127 -12.61 -4.65 -21.02
C ALA A 127 -11.40 -4.17 -21.86
N ALA A 128 -11.08 -2.87 -21.83
CA ALA A 128 -9.92 -2.31 -22.54
C ALA A 128 -8.56 -2.83 -22.04
N TYR A 129 -8.48 -3.31 -20.80
CA TYR A 129 -7.25 -3.76 -20.13
C TYR A 129 -7.34 -5.21 -19.63
N GLU A 130 -8.39 -5.93 -20.01
CA GLU A 130 -8.55 -7.36 -19.66
C GLU A 130 -7.48 -8.22 -20.33
N THR A 131 -7.14 -7.88 -21.58
CA THR A 131 -6.06 -8.53 -22.33
C THR A 131 -5.20 -7.45 -22.98
N LEU A 132 -3.89 -7.46 -22.69
CA LEU A 132 -2.91 -6.57 -23.31
C LEU A 132 -2.03 -7.35 -24.29
N ARG A 133 -1.84 -6.80 -25.49
CA ARG A 133 -0.97 -7.41 -26.50
C ARG A 133 0.50 -7.12 -26.21
N TYR A 134 1.36 -8.06 -26.58
CA TYR A 134 2.80 -7.83 -26.67
C TYR A 134 3.18 -7.51 -28.12
N LEU A 135 3.77 -6.34 -28.37
CA LEU A 135 4.26 -5.93 -29.69
C LEU A 135 5.71 -5.44 -29.56
N PRO A 136 6.72 -6.17 -30.08
CA PRO A 136 8.11 -5.74 -29.98
C PRO A 136 8.34 -4.44 -30.77
N PRO A 137 9.38 -3.64 -30.43
CA PRO A 137 9.68 -2.40 -31.13
C PRO A 137 10.34 -2.67 -32.49
N ASP A 138 9.56 -3.16 -33.45
CA ASP A 138 9.99 -3.56 -34.80
C ASP A 138 9.65 -2.51 -35.87
N GLY A 139 9.30 -1.29 -35.45
CA GLY A 139 8.96 -0.17 -36.35
C GLY A 139 7.53 -0.18 -36.86
N GLN A 140 6.68 -1.08 -36.36
CA GLN A 140 5.24 -1.05 -36.64
C GLN A 140 4.55 0.17 -36.02
N ARG A 141 3.50 0.65 -36.69
CA ARG A 141 2.68 1.76 -36.19
C ARG A 141 1.96 1.29 -34.92
N ILE A 142 2.15 2.04 -33.83
CA ILE A 142 1.47 1.80 -32.56
C ILE A 142 0.05 2.35 -32.68
N ASP A 143 -0.94 1.46 -32.78
CA ASP A 143 -2.36 1.82 -32.93
C ASP A 143 -3.17 1.64 -31.64
N GLU A 144 -2.63 0.93 -30.65
CA GLU A 144 -3.25 0.70 -29.34
C GLU A 144 -2.19 0.57 -28.23
N GLU A 145 -2.62 0.72 -26.97
CA GLU A 145 -1.77 0.47 -25.81
C GLU A 145 -1.33 -1.00 -25.77
N HIS A 146 -0.03 -1.25 -25.59
CA HIS A 146 0.55 -2.58 -25.66
C HIS A 146 1.81 -2.68 -24.77
N ILE A 147 2.23 -3.90 -24.49
CA ILE A 147 3.50 -4.21 -23.83
C ILE A 147 4.56 -4.33 -24.93
N HIS A 148 5.61 -3.50 -24.90
CA HIS A 148 6.65 -3.51 -25.92
C HIS A 148 7.95 -4.23 -25.50
N SER A 149 8.10 -4.50 -24.20
CA SER A 149 9.26 -5.22 -23.67
C SER A 149 8.86 -6.12 -22.52
N MET A 150 9.46 -7.32 -22.48
CA MET A 150 9.25 -8.28 -21.41
C MET A 150 10.58 -8.96 -21.11
N SER A 151 10.93 -9.05 -19.84
CA SER A 151 12.10 -9.79 -19.36
C SER A 151 11.67 -10.79 -18.29
N VAL A 152 12.12 -12.03 -18.42
CA VAL A 152 11.87 -13.08 -17.43
C VAL A 152 13.19 -13.32 -16.70
N THR A 153 13.16 -13.23 -15.39
CA THR A 153 14.34 -13.46 -14.54
C THR A 153 14.03 -14.55 -13.53
N SER A 154 15.08 -15.26 -13.10
CA SER A 154 14.98 -16.29 -12.08
C SER A 154 16.13 -16.11 -11.10
N ARG A 155 15.85 -16.26 -9.81
CA ARG A 155 16.82 -16.13 -8.73
C ARG A 155 16.62 -17.27 -7.74
N LEU A 156 17.71 -17.81 -7.21
CA LEU A 156 17.64 -18.76 -6.11
C LEU A 156 17.15 -18.02 -4.86
N THR A 157 16.22 -18.63 -4.14
CA THR A 157 15.67 -18.13 -2.87
C THR A 157 15.76 -19.20 -1.79
N PRO A 158 15.73 -18.84 -0.50
CA PRO A 158 15.59 -19.82 0.57
C PRO A 158 14.35 -20.70 0.34
N GLY A 159 14.52 -22.02 0.38
CA GLY A 159 13.41 -22.97 0.21
C GLY A 159 12.61 -23.23 1.49
N ARG A 160 13.12 -22.81 2.65
CA ARG A 160 12.46 -22.97 3.95
C ARG A 160 12.92 -21.89 4.93
N VAL A 161 11.97 -21.40 5.71
CA VAL A 161 12.19 -20.55 6.88
C VAL A 161 11.59 -21.26 8.09
N THR A 162 12.33 -21.32 9.19
CA THR A 162 11.87 -21.87 10.47
C THR A 162 12.00 -20.77 11.51
N VAL A 163 10.94 -20.57 12.30
CA VAL A 163 10.87 -19.60 13.39
C VAL A 163 10.58 -20.38 14.68
N THR A 164 11.10 -19.91 15.80
CA THR A 164 10.89 -20.48 17.14
C THR A 164 10.61 -19.35 18.11
N ASP A 165 9.73 -19.59 19.08
CA ASP A 165 9.38 -18.60 20.11
C ASP A 165 9.37 -19.24 21.51
N TYR A 166 9.22 -18.43 22.56
CA TYR A 166 9.15 -18.88 23.95
C TYR A 166 7.99 -18.23 24.70
N ASP A 167 7.07 -19.06 25.18
CA ASP A 167 5.97 -18.65 26.06
C ASP A 167 6.31 -18.98 27.51
N TYR A 168 6.54 -17.95 28.34
CA TYR A 168 6.87 -18.13 29.76
C TYR A 168 5.74 -18.79 30.56
N THR A 169 4.49 -18.72 30.10
CA THR A 169 3.35 -19.42 30.74
C THR A 169 3.33 -20.91 30.39
N ARG A 170 4.01 -21.30 29.31
CA ARG A 170 4.18 -22.69 28.87
C ARG A 170 5.65 -22.99 28.51
N PRO A 171 6.56 -23.04 29.50
CA PRO A 171 8.01 -23.14 29.25
C PRO A 171 8.48 -24.40 28.52
N ARG A 172 7.62 -25.42 28.38
CA ARG A 172 7.89 -26.70 27.71
C ARG A 172 7.13 -26.84 26.39
N ALA A 173 6.43 -25.82 25.94
CA ALA A 173 5.75 -25.84 24.65
C ALA A 173 6.80 -25.84 23.53
N ASP A 174 6.51 -26.59 22.47
CA ASP A 174 7.25 -26.55 21.21
C ASP A 174 6.56 -25.50 20.33
N LEU A 175 7.18 -24.32 20.20
CA LEU A 175 6.63 -23.12 19.55
C LEU A 175 7.50 -22.66 18.38
#